data_AF-A0A7S2B0P7-F1
#
_entry.id   AF-A0A7S2B0P7-F1
#
_cell.length_a   1.000
_cell.length_b   1.000
_cell.length_c   1.000
_cell.angle_alpha   90.00
_cell.angle_beta   90.00
_cell.angle_gamma   90.00
#
_symmetry.space_group_name_H-M   'P 1'
#
loop_
_entity.id
_entity.type
_entity.pdbx_description
1 polymer ?
#
loop_
_entity_poly.entity_id
_entity_poly.type
_entity_poly.pdbx_seq_one_letter_code
_entity_poly.pdbx_strand_id
1 'polypeptide(L)'
;MCALGSTGFGLVFLAIEAAHGVTSPAAARADALKTVNAALGIQKAPNGFLLRYPADDGQHDPVVCGDTVEYSTVDTAILVLGALFASSYFKDDALTGAANKLALSVNWGDAIADSAPP
;
A
#
# COMPACT_ATOMS: atom_id res chain seq x y z
N MET A 1 -13.87 -0.29 -4.31
CA MET A 1 -13.33 -0.79 -3.03
C MET A 1 -12.33 -1.91 -3.27
N CYS A 2 -11.06 -1.68 -2.94
CA CYS A 2 -10.01 -2.70 -2.98
C CYS A 2 -9.45 -2.89 -1.58
N ALA A 3 -9.31 -4.13 -1.13
CA ALA A 3 -8.56 -4.43 0.08
C ALA A 3 -7.08 -4.05 -0.12
N LEU A 4 -6.47 -3.41 0.88
CA LEU A 4 -5.05 -3.01 0.80
C LEU A 4 -4.10 -4.15 0.48
N GLY A 5 -4.32 -5.33 1.06
CA GLY A 5 -3.52 -6.51 0.77
C GLY A 5 -3.59 -6.89 -0.70
N SER A 6 -4.78 -6.85 -1.30
CA SER A 6 -4.97 -7.11 -2.73
C SER A 6 -4.26 -6.08 -3.60
N THR A 7 -4.25 -4.81 -3.19
CA THR A 7 -3.48 -3.76 -3.89
C THR A 7 -1.98 -4.04 -3.84
N GLY A 8 -1.45 -4.52 -2.71
CA GLY A 8 -0.04 -4.94 -2.60
C GLY A 8 0.32 -6.07 -3.57
N PHE A 9 -0.52 -7.11 -3.66
CA PHE A 9 -0.34 -8.16 -4.67
C PHE A 9 -0.45 -7.64 -6.10
N GLY A 10 -1.36 -6.70 -6.36
CA GLY A 10 -1.51 -6.04 -7.67
C GLY A 10 -0.23 -5.33 -8.12
N LEU A 11 0.48 -4.67 -7.20
CA LEU A 11 1.78 -4.04 -7.50
C LEU A 11 2.84 -5.06 -7.93
N VAL A 12 2.89 -6.21 -7.27
CA VAL A 12 3.78 -7.32 -7.67
C VAL A 12 3.37 -7.85 -9.05
N PHE A 13 2.06 -8.01 -9.28
CA PHE A 13 1.53 -8.51 -10.54
C PHE A 13 1.85 -7.60 -11.72
N LEU A 14 1.78 -6.26 -11.57
CA LEU A 14 2.18 -5.31 -12.60
C LEU A 14 3.64 -5.51 -13.04
N ALA A 15 4.55 -5.78 -12.10
CA ALA A 15 5.95 -6.06 -12.41
C ALA A 15 6.11 -7.42 -13.15
N ILE A 16 5.34 -8.43 -12.77
CA ILE A 16 5.33 -9.74 -13.46
C ILE A 16 4.81 -9.58 -14.89
N GLU A 17 3.66 -8.93 -15.10
CA GLU A 17 3.11 -8.72 -16.43
C GLU A 17 4.08 -7.97 -17.35
N ALA A 18 4.74 -6.94 -16.83
CA ALA A 18 5.77 -6.21 -17.56
C ALA A 18 6.97 -7.11 -17.93
N ALA A 19 7.42 -7.96 -17.00
CA ALA A 19 8.52 -8.89 -17.24
C ALA A 19 8.18 -9.95 -18.30
N HIS A 20 6.92 -10.36 -18.35
CA HIS A 20 6.41 -11.34 -19.31
C HIS A 20 5.96 -10.71 -20.64
N GLY A 21 6.04 -9.38 -20.78
CA GLY A 21 5.63 -8.67 -21.99
C GLY A 21 4.12 -8.67 -22.24
N VAL A 22 3.32 -8.97 -21.22
CA VAL A 22 1.84 -8.88 -21.28
C VAL A 22 1.41 -7.41 -21.34
N THR A 23 2.06 -6.58 -20.53
CA THR A 23 1.83 -5.13 -20.45
C THR A 23 3.14 -4.40 -20.73
N SER A 24 3.07 -3.22 -21.37
CA SER A 24 4.30 -2.44 -21.59
C SER A 24 4.94 -2.03 -20.25
N PRO A 25 6.27 -2.11 -20.08
CA PRO A 25 6.92 -1.72 -18.84
C PRO A 25 6.64 -0.26 -18.43
N ALA A 26 6.51 0.64 -19.41
CA ALA A 26 6.22 2.05 -19.15
C ALA A 26 4.80 2.26 -18.59
N ALA A 27 3.79 1.55 -19.13
CA ALA A 27 2.41 1.62 -18.63
C ALA A 27 2.30 0.99 -17.23
N ALA A 28 2.84 -0.21 -17.05
CA ALA A 28 2.81 -0.90 -15.76
C ALA A 28 3.51 -0.09 -14.65
N ARG A 29 4.64 0.57 -14.98
CA ARG A 29 5.32 1.50 -14.08
C ARG A 29 4.43 2.70 -13.72
N ALA A 30 3.76 3.30 -14.70
CA ALA A 30 2.89 4.45 -14.47
C ALA A 30 1.71 4.07 -13.55
N ASP A 31 1.13 2.90 -13.76
CA ASP A 31 0.05 2.37 -12.90
C ASP A 31 0.55 2.05 -11.49
N ALA A 32 1.76 1.48 -11.35
CA ALA A 32 2.38 1.27 -10.06
C ALA A 32 2.61 2.60 -9.31
N LEU A 33 3.17 3.61 -9.98
CA LEU A 33 3.38 4.93 -9.39
C LEU A 33 2.07 5.60 -8.98
N LYS A 34 1.05 5.55 -9.84
CA LYS A 34 -0.29 6.05 -9.53
C LYS A 34 -0.85 5.36 -8.28
N THR A 35 -0.73 4.05 -8.21
CA THR A 35 -1.24 3.24 -7.10
C THR A 35 -0.53 3.55 -5.78
N VAL A 36 0.81 3.63 -5.78
CA VAL A 36 1.58 3.98 -4.58
C VAL A 36 1.28 5.42 -4.12
N ASN A 37 1.13 6.36 -5.06
CA ASN A 37 0.75 7.73 -4.71
C ASN A 37 -0.66 7.82 -4.12
N ALA A 38 -1.63 7.07 -4.65
CA ALA A 38 -2.96 6.97 -4.06
C ALA A 38 -2.89 6.41 -2.63
N ALA A 39 -2.05 5.39 -2.42
CA ALA A 39 -1.88 4.80 -1.10
C ALA A 39 -1.27 5.75 -0.05
N LEU A 40 -0.46 6.73 -0.47
CA LEU A 40 0.05 7.76 0.44
C LEU A 40 -1.05 8.66 1.01
N GLY A 41 -2.19 8.77 0.31
CA GLY A 41 -3.36 9.55 0.72
C GLY A 41 -4.40 8.78 1.53
N ILE A 42 -4.22 7.46 1.69
CA ILE A 42 -5.14 6.65 2.51
C ILE A 42 -5.06 7.08 3.97
N GLN A 43 -6.21 7.10 4.63
CA GLN A 43 -6.36 7.35 6.06
C GLN A 43 -5.48 6.40 6.89
N LYS A 44 -4.77 6.98 7.86
CA LYS A 44 -3.83 6.25 8.74
C LYS A 44 -4.26 6.34 10.19
N ALA A 45 -3.98 5.29 10.94
CA ALA A 45 -3.91 5.35 12.39
C ALA A 45 -2.74 6.25 12.83
N PRO A 46 -2.70 6.70 14.10
CA PRO A 46 -1.60 7.53 14.62
C PRO A 46 -0.20 6.92 14.43
N ASN A 47 -0.10 5.59 14.40
CA ASN A 47 1.15 4.84 14.16
C ASN A 47 1.40 4.55 12.67
N GLY A 48 0.57 5.07 11.77
CA GLY A 48 0.77 4.98 10.33
C GLY A 48 0.14 3.78 9.64
N PHE A 49 -0.39 2.79 10.37
CA PHE A 49 -1.10 1.67 9.73
C PHE A 49 -2.33 2.16 8.96
N LEU A 50 -2.54 1.57 7.79
CA LEU A 50 -3.52 2.03 6.82
C LEU A 50 -4.88 1.41 7.08
N LEU A 51 -5.92 2.19 6.79
CA LEU A 51 -7.31 1.75 6.82
C LEU A 51 -7.53 0.58 5.86
N ARG A 52 -7.94 -0.60 6.34
CA ARG A 52 -8.02 -1.85 5.57
C ARG A 52 -8.83 -1.76 4.27
N TYR A 53 -9.96 -1.05 4.33
CA TYR A 53 -10.90 -0.87 3.24
C TYR A 53 -11.17 0.63 3.03
N PRO A 54 -10.30 1.32 2.29
CA PRO A 54 -10.53 2.72 1.95
C PRO A 54 -11.60 2.83 0.85
N ALA A 55 -12.38 3.90 0.92
CA ALA A 55 -13.18 4.38 -0.19
C ALA A 55 -12.27 5.00 -1.27
N ASP A 56 -12.88 5.44 -2.38
CA ASP A 56 -12.13 5.94 -3.53
C ASP A 56 -11.34 7.24 -3.23
N ASP A 57 -11.74 7.97 -2.19
CA ASP A 57 -11.04 9.16 -1.68
C ASP A 57 -9.95 8.83 -0.63
N GLY A 58 -9.74 7.55 -0.33
CA GLY A 58 -8.77 7.08 0.66
C GLY A 58 -9.28 7.10 2.10
N GLN A 59 -10.52 7.51 2.36
CA GLN A 59 -11.08 7.63 3.71
C GLN A 59 -11.98 6.45 4.07
N HIS A 60 -12.34 6.36 5.35
CA HIS A 60 -13.35 5.43 5.81
C HIS A 60 -14.74 5.86 5.36
N ASP A 61 -15.46 4.94 4.69
CA ASP A 61 -16.85 5.12 4.32
C ASP A 61 -17.74 4.16 5.13
N PRO A 62 -18.56 4.67 6.07
CA PRO A 62 -19.40 3.85 6.93
C PRO A 62 -20.54 3.15 6.15
N VAL A 63 -20.91 3.66 4.96
CA VAL A 63 -21.93 3.02 4.11
C VAL A 63 -21.40 1.71 3.53
N VAL A 64 -20.10 1.64 3.27
CA VAL A 64 -19.48 0.51 2.57
C VAL A 64 -18.68 -0.40 3.52
N CYS A 65 -18.09 0.16 4.59
CA CYS A 65 -17.25 -0.56 5.56
C CYS A 65 -17.93 -0.85 6.90
N GLY A 66 -19.16 -0.37 7.10
CA GLY A 66 -19.82 -0.36 8.41
C GLY A 66 -19.23 0.66 9.37
N ASP A 67 -19.78 0.77 10.57
CA ASP A 67 -19.42 1.84 11.52
C ASP A 67 -18.03 1.68 12.17
N THR A 68 -17.36 0.55 11.94
CA THR A 68 -16.06 0.25 12.54
C THR A 68 -14.91 0.57 11.61
N VAL A 69 -14.02 1.44 12.06
CA VAL A 69 -12.74 1.72 11.38
C VAL A 69 -11.74 0.62 11.73
N GLU A 70 -11.32 -0.16 10.73
CA GLU A 70 -10.30 -1.19 10.89
C GLU A 70 -8.99 -0.75 10.20
N TYR A 71 -7.92 -0.58 10.99
CA TYR A 71 -6.56 -0.40 10.46
C TYR A 71 -5.83 -1.74 10.50
N SER A 72 -5.21 -2.13 9.39
CA SER A 72 -4.65 -3.48 9.24
C SER A 72 -3.14 -3.46 9.11
N THR A 73 -2.45 -3.98 10.13
CA THR A 73 -0.99 -4.15 10.13
C THR A 73 -0.52 -5.05 8.99
N VAL A 74 -1.20 -6.17 8.78
CA VAL A 74 -0.84 -7.18 7.77
C VAL A 74 -1.07 -6.63 6.36
N ASP A 75 -2.23 -6.02 6.10
CA ASP A 75 -2.51 -5.47 4.76
C ASP A 75 -1.59 -4.28 4.45
N THR A 76 -1.26 -3.47 5.46
CA THR A 76 -0.26 -2.40 5.33
C THR A 76 1.12 -2.97 4.96
N ALA A 77 1.56 -4.06 5.62
CA ALA A 77 2.81 -4.72 5.30
C ALA A 77 2.84 -5.28 3.87
N ILE A 78 1.74 -5.93 3.44
CA ILE A 78 1.61 -6.48 2.08
C ILE A 78 1.66 -5.37 1.04
N LEU A 79 0.95 -4.25 1.25
CA LEU A 79 1.01 -3.11 0.36
C LEU A 79 2.43 -2.54 0.25
N VAL A 80 3.08 -2.31 1.39
CA VAL A 80 4.44 -1.75 1.43
C VAL A 80 5.43 -2.67 0.73
N LEU A 81 5.32 -3.99 0.94
CA LEU A 81 6.13 -4.99 0.24
C LEU A 81 5.90 -4.92 -1.28
N GLY A 82 4.64 -4.86 -1.73
CA GLY A 82 4.32 -4.71 -3.15
C GLY A 82 4.90 -3.43 -3.76
N ALA A 83 4.84 -2.31 -3.04
CA ALA A 83 5.39 -1.03 -3.47
C ALA A 83 6.92 -1.09 -3.62
N LEU A 84 7.63 -1.65 -2.64
CA LEU A 84 9.07 -1.82 -2.66
C LEU A 84 9.52 -2.82 -3.75
N PHE A 85 8.75 -3.87 -3.97
CA PHE A 85 9.01 -4.82 -5.06
C PHE A 85 8.89 -4.12 -6.42
N ALA A 86 7.78 -3.42 -6.65
CA ALA A 86 7.56 -2.69 -7.90
C ALA A 86 8.64 -1.62 -8.13
N SER A 87 9.04 -0.86 -7.10
CA SER A 87 10.10 0.13 -7.23
C SER A 87 11.44 -0.48 -7.61
N SER A 88 11.79 -1.62 -6.99
CA SER A 88 13.02 -2.36 -7.30
C SER A 88 13.04 -2.88 -8.75
N TYR A 89 11.90 -3.39 -9.22
CA TYR A 89 11.78 -3.91 -10.58
C TYR A 89 11.85 -2.80 -11.65
N PHE A 90 11.05 -1.73 -11.51
CA PHE A 90 10.95 -0.68 -12.52
C PHE A 90 12.12 0.33 -12.49
N LYS A 91 12.89 0.38 -11.40
CA LYS A 91 14.06 1.27 -11.23
C LYS A 91 13.76 2.74 -11.55
N ASP A 92 12.60 3.19 -11.09
CA ASP A 92 12.11 4.55 -11.29
C ASP A 92 12.25 5.36 -9.99
N ASP A 93 12.89 6.52 -10.07
CA ASP A 93 13.20 7.34 -8.90
C ASP A 93 11.94 7.86 -8.20
N ALA A 94 10.90 8.22 -8.96
CA ALA A 94 9.65 8.73 -8.39
C ALA A 94 8.90 7.62 -7.66
N LEU A 95 8.80 6.43 -8.25
CA LEU A 95 8.21 5.25 -7.61
C LEU A 95 9.01 4.82 -6.39
N THR A 96 10.34 4.84 -6.47
CA THR A 96 11.23 4.52 -5.33
C THR A 96 11.05 5.51 -4.19
N GLY A 97 10.99 6.81 -4.49
CA GLY A 97 10.68 7.85 -3.50
C GLY A 97 9.32 7.65 -2.84
N ALA A 98 8.29 7.36 -3.63
CA ALA A 98 6.94 7.13 -3.13
C ALA A 98 6.84 5.86 -2.27
N ALA A 99 7.45 4.75 -2.70
CA ALA A 99 7.47 3.49 -1.96
C ALA A 99 8.22 3.62 -0.62
N ASN A 100 9.38 4.28 -0.62
CA ASN A 100 10.12 4.57 0.61
C ASN A 100 9.34 5.48 1.55
N LYS A 101 8.70 6.53 1.01
CA LYS A 101 7.83 7.42 1.81
C LYS A 101 6.68 6.64 2.45
N LEU A 102 6.08 5.70 1.73
CA LEU A 102 5.03 4.85 2.25
C LEU A 102 5.57 3.95 3.38
N ALA A 103 6.68 3.24 3.14
CA ALA A 103 7.31 2.34 4.10
C ALA A 103 7.75 3.04 5.40
N LEU A 104 8.30 4.26 5.28
CA LEU A 104 8.76 5.07 6.41
C LEU A 104 7.62 5.81 7.13
N SER A 105 6.40 5.80 6.57
CA SER A 105 5.25 6.43 7.22
C SER A 105 4.57 5.58 8.28
N VAL A 106 5.09 4.36 8.52
CA VAL A 106 4.53 3.38 9.45
C VAL A 106 5.52 3.11 10.57
N ASN A 107 5.05 3.17 11.81
CA ASN A 107 5.81 2.77 12.98
C ASN A 107 5.67 1.25 13.19
N TRP A 108 6.50 0.47 12.50
CA TRP A 108 6.47 -1.00 12.56
C TRP A 108 6.76 -1.55 13.95
N GLY A 109 7.44 -0.79 14.81
CA GLY A 109 7.70 -1.19 16.21
C GLY A 109 6.40 -1.44 16.98
N ASP A 110 5.35 -0.66 16.70
CA ASP A 110 4.06 -0.78 17.40
C ASP A 110 3.31 -2.07 17.04
N ALA A 111 3.68 -2.75 15.95
CA ALA A 111 3.09 -4.04 15.57
C ALA A 111 3.64 -5.22 16.38
N ILE A 112 4.85 -5.06 16.95
CA ILE A 112 5.58 -6.14 17.64
C ILE A 112 5.90 -5.80 19.09
N ALA A 113 5.53 -4.60 19.54
CA ALA A 113 5.64 -4.23 20.93
C ALA A 113 4.74 -5.16 21.76
N ASP A 114 5.32 -5.79 22.79
CA ASP A 114 4.53 -6.47 23.80
C ASP A 114 3.55 -5.46 24.38
N SER A 115 2.27 -5.84 24.48
CA SER A 115 1.34 -5.11 25.34
C SER A 115 1.81 -5.32 26.78
N ALA A 116 2.75 -4.51 27.24
CA ALA A 116 3.12 -4.49 28.64
C ALA A 116 1.82 -4.28 29.45
N PRO A 117 1.49 -5.17 30.40
CA PRO A 117 0.33 -4.94 31.24
C PRO A 117 0.53 -3.64 32.04
N PRO A 118 -0.57 -2.93 32.36
CA PRO A 118 -0.53 -1.69 33.14
C PRO A 118 0.10 -1.87 34.53
#